data_AF-A0A8T9C8Q3-F1
#
_entry.id   AF-A0A8T9C8Q3-F1
#
_cell.length_a   1.000
_cell.length_b   1.000
_cell.length_c   1.000
_cell.angle_alpha   90.00
_cell.angle_beta   90.00
_cell.angle_gamma   90.00
#
_symmetry.space_group_name_H-M   'P 1'
#
loop_
_entity.id
_entity.type
_entity.pdbx_description
1 polymer ?
#
loop_
_entity_poly.entity_id
_entity_poly.type
_entity_poly.pdbx_seq_one_letter_code
_entity_poly.pdbx_strand_id
1 'polypeptide(L)'
;MTSYLSRLSPVPAFPAYTGPYTVGTLDIELPVSELEAPSASPDDSISTVNYRVFYPCDPGFKGKNVSFIPSPQRDYVAAYTRFLGAGNMLAEAISFFPRLLHYIQIPALKNAPLLEPPTSEKRWPVMLFSHGLGGSRNAYSHIVGSIASHGMIVIAPEHRDGSTPVSYIRAPPSVTGDNEKRSDKVKKRVDYHRISHTPSPEVEEGRNAQLRIRLWEMGLIHDSLLKLDINPSSLTNLNTSTTPLTMFGGKMDVHRPGKMVFAGHSFGASTTAQLVKSTFYAPRNSEAP
;
A
#
# COMPACT_ATOMS: atom_id res chain seq x y z
N MET A 1 28.98 8.97 -10.46
CA MET A 1 29.15 8.44 -11.84
C MET A 1 27.98 7.59 -12.33
N THR A 2 27.20 6.93 -11.45
CA THR A 2 26.06 6.06 -11.83
C THR A 2 24.90 6.79 -12.56
N SER A 3 24.77 8.11 -12.36
CA SER A 3 23.65 8.93 -12.88
C SER A 3 23.66 9.20 -14.38
N TYR A 4 24.81 9.12 -15.07
CA TYR A 4 24.88 9.42 -16.51
C TYR A 4 24.64 8.17 -17.37
N LEU A 5 25.12 7.00 -16.93
CA LEU A 5 24.92 5.73 -17.62
C LEU A 5 23.47 5.23 -17.53
N SER A 6 22.74 5.57 -16.48
CA SER A 6 21.31 5.23 -16.37
C SER A 6 20.45 5.95 -17.41
N ARG A 7 20.88 7.11 -17.92
CA ARG A 7 20.18 7.82 -19.02
C ARG A 7 20.34 7.13 -20.38
N LEU A 8 21.30 6.21 -20.52
CA LEU A 8 21.50 5.39 -21.71
C LEU A 8 20.78 4.04 -21.63
N SER A 9 20.17 3.72 -20.47
CA SER A 9 19.36 2.51 -20.31
C SER A 9 18.08 2.62 -21.15
N PRO A 10 17.73 1.60 -21.95
CA PRO A 10 16.45 1.57 -22.66
C PRO A 10 15.26 1.35 -21.71
N VAL A 11 15.51 0.95 -20.46
CA VAL A 11 14.48 0.79 -19.42
C VAL A 11 14.24 2.15 -18.76
N PRO A 12 13.00 2.70 -18.83
CA PRO A 12 12.65 3.92 -18.10
C PRO A 12 12.91 3.76 -16.60
N ALA A 13 13.48 4.79 -15.98
CA ALA A 13 13.72 4.84 -14.54
C ALA A 13 12.95 6.00 -13.93
N PHE A 14 12.47 5.80 -12.70
CA PHE A 14 11.98 6.92 -11.90
C PHE A 14 13.14 7.87 -11.58
N PRO A 15 12.87 9.19 -11.49
CA PRO A 15 13.85 10.11 -10.95
C PRO A 15 14.12 9.78 -9.48
N ALA A 16 15.30 10.17 -9.00
CA ALA A 16 15.64 10.06 -7.59
C ALA A 16 14.64 10.88 -6.74
N TYR A 17 14.40 10.44 -5.52
CA TYR A 17 13.66 11.25 -4.55
C TYR A 17 14.47 12.50 -4.18
N THR A 18 13.76 13.59 -3.89
CA THR A 18 14.37 14.91 -3.69
C THR A 18 14.74 15.20 -2.23
N GLY A 19 14.24 14.42 -1.28
CA GLY A 19 14.52 14.60 0.13
C GLY A 19 15.90 14.05 0.55
N PRO A 20 16.37 14.42 1.76
CA PRO A 20 17.71 14.05 2.22
C PRO A 20 17.87 12.58 2.63
N TYR A 21 16.77 11.85 2.86
CA TYR A 21 16.83 10.47 3.34
C TYR A 21 16.73 9.46 2.20
N THR A 22 17.61 8.45 2.23
CA THR A 22 17.42 7.23 1.44
C THR A 22 16.13 6.54 1.88
N VAL A 23 15.39 5.96 0.93
CA VAL A 23 14.08 5.36 1.22
C VAL A 23 14.17 3.84 1.17
N GLY A 24 13.74 3.22 2.26
CA GLY A 24 13.47 1.80 2.36
C GLY A 24 12.01 1.47 2.06
N THR A 25 11.74 0.22 1.73
CA THR A 25 10.37 -0.26 1.56
C THR A 25 10.21 -1.74 1.87
N LEU A 26 9.05 -2.11 2.39
CA LEU A 26 8.63 -3.50 2.60
C LEU A 26 7.12 -3.64 2.46
N ASP A 27 6.67 -4.88 2.24
CA ASP A 27 5.25 -5.23 2.14
C ASP A 27 4.79 -5.93 3.43
N ILE A 28 3.66 -5.51 3.97
CA ILE A 28 3.01 -6.10 5.15
C ILE A 28 1.64 -6.61 4.73
N GLU A 29 1.38 -7.90 5.02
CA GLU A 29 0.07 -8.50 4.86
C GLU A 29 -0.32 -9.21 6.17
N LEU A 30 -1.38 -8.74 6.82
CA LEU A 30 -1.78 -9.19 8.17
C LEU A 30 -3.15 -9.85 8.14
N PRO A 31 -3.38 -10.95 8.89
CA PRO A 31 -4.71 -11.51 9.08
C PRO A 31 -5.62 -10.51 9.79
N VAL A 32 -6.87 -10.39 9.33
CA VAL A 32 -7.89 -9.56 10.00
C VAL A 32 -8.15 -10.05 11.43
N SER A 33 -8.00 -11.35 11.69
CA SER A 33 -8.17 -11.95 13.02
C SER A 33 -7.16 -11.48 14.06
N GLU A 34 -6.05 -10.86 13.66
CA GLU A 34 -5.05 -10.28 14.59
C GLU A 34 -5.33 -8.79 14.87
N LEU A 35 -6.34 -8.21 14.21
CA LEU A 35 -6.62 -6.77 14.20
C LEU A 35 -7.99 -6.46 14.82
N GLU A 36 -8.11 -5.25 15.36
CA GLU A 36 -9.38 -4.73 15.88
C GLU A 36 -10.11 -3.98 14.76
N ALA A 37 -11.19 -4.58 14.28
CA ALA A 37 -11.98 -4.01 13.20
C ALA A 37 -12.80 -2.80 13.69
N PRO A 38 -12.85 -1.69 12.93
CA PRO A 38 -13.62 -0.50 13.32
C PRO A 38 -15.14 -0.70 13.20
N SER A 39 -15.57 -1.76 12.50
CA SER A 39 -16.96 -2.13 12.26
C SER A 39 -17.05 -3.61 11.86
N ALA A 40 -18.27 -4.13 11.73
CA ALA A 40 -18.52 -5.41 11.08
C ALA A 40 -17.90 -5.44 9.67
N SER A 41 -17.46 -6.62 9.23
CA SER A 41 -16.88 -6.80 7.90
C SER A 41 -17.92 -6.50 6.82
N PRO A 42 -17.62 -5.63 5.85
CA PRO A 42 -18.49 -5.42 4.69
C PRO A 42 -18.42 -6.57 3.68
N ASP A 43 -17.37 -7.40 3.74
CA ASP A 43 -17.17 -8.57 2.89
C ASP A 43 -16.33 -9.61 3.64
N ASP A 44 -16.98 -10.67 4.15
CA ASP A 44 -16.33 -11.78 4.90
C ASP A 44 -15.27 -12.53 4.09
N SER A 45 -15.27 -12.32 2.78
CA SER A 45 -14.34 -12.94 1.86
C SER A 45 -12.96 -12.26 1.85
N ILE A 46 -12.82 -11.11 2.55
CA ILE A 46 -11.56 -10.38 2.78
C ILE A 46 -10.99 -10.75 4.15
N SER A 47 -9.98 -11.64 4.17
CA SER A 47 -9.40 -12.16 5.41
C SER A 47 -8.06 -11.52 5.83
N THR A 48 -7.51 -10.61 5.03
CA THR A 48 -6.24 -9.92 5.32
C THR A 48 -6.25 -8.44 4.93
N VAL A 49 -5.41 -7.62 5.57
CA VAL A 49 -5.02 -6.28 5.09
C VAL A 49 -3.63 -6.30 4.47
N ASN A 50 -3.41 -5.60 3.34
CA ASN A 50 -2.13 -5.57 2.62
C ASN A 50 -1.75 -4.14 2.31
N TYR A 51 -0.51 -3.79 2.62
CA TYR A 51 0.02 -2.47 2.36
C TYR A 51 1.54 -2.50 2.20
N ARG A 52 2.05 -1.51 1.48
CA ARG A 52 3.48 -1.23 1.40
C ARG A 52 3.84 -0.08 2.30
N VAL A 53 4.96 -0.20 3.00
CA VAL A 53 5.55 0.89 3.80
C VAL A 53 6.71 1.48 3.02
N PHE A 54 6.79 2.81 2.96
CA PHE A 54 7.94 3.59 2.51
C PHE A 54 8.47 4.41 3.69
N TYR A 55 9.77 4.39 3.93
CA TYR A 55 10.33 5.00 5.15
C TYR A 55 11.78 5.46 4.97
N PRO A 56 12.26 6.45 5.74
CA PRO A 56 13.68 6.79 5.83
C PRO A 56 14.49 5.56 6.27
N CYS A 57 15.49 5.14 5.51
CA CYS A 57 16.31 3.97 5.84
C CYS A 57 17.77 4.33 6.04
N ASP A 58 18.53 3.38 6.58
CA ASP A 58 19.98 3.48 6.71
C ASP A 58 20.63 3.81 5.34
N PRO A 59 21.33 4.95 5.19
CA PRO A 59 21.99 5.33 3.94
C PRO A 59 23.16 4.40 3.57
N GLY A 60 23.70 3.64 4.52
CA GLY A 60 24.76 2.65 4.30
C GLY A 60 24.24 1.31 3.76
N PHE A 61 22.93 1.07 3.78
CA PHE A 61 22.35 -0.20 3.36
C PHE A 61 22.48 -0.43 1.84
N LYS A 62 23.13 -1.54 1.46
CA LYS A 62 23.30 -1.94 0.06
C LYS A 62 22.26 -3.00 -0.32
N GLY A 63 21.05 -2.55 -0.61
CA GLY A 63 19.92 -3.39 -1.01
C GLY A 63 19.61 -3.39 -2.50
N LYS A 64 18.61 -4.18 -2.89
CA LYS A 64 17.98 -4.10 -4.22
C LYS A 64 16.75 -3.21 -4.16
N ASN A 65 16.50 -2.49 -5.24
CA ASN A 65 15.22 -1.80 -5.44
C ASN A 65 14.08 -2.81 -5.66
N VAL A 66 12.85 -2.33 -5.52
CA VAL A 66 11.64 -3.11 -5.82
C VAL A 66 11.09 -2.79 -7.20
N SER A 67 10.55 -3.79 -7.88
CA SER A 67 9.91 -3.60 -9.18
C SER A 67 8.65 -2.73 -9.07
N PHE A 68 8.43 -1.88 -10.07
CA PHE A 68 7.24 -1.05 -10.19
C PHE A 68 5.97 -1.90 -10.40
N ILE A 69 6.03 -2.89 -11.29
CA ILE A 69 4.98 -3.90 -11.42
C ILE A 69 5.13 -4.93 -10.29
N PRO A 70 4.12 -5.12 -9.42
CA PRO A 70 4.20 -6.10 -8.35
C PRO A 70 4.24 -7.54 -8.85
N SER A 71 4.75 -8.45 -8.03
CA SER A 71 4.71 -9.89 -8.32
C SER A 71 3.33 -10.49 -7.98
N PRO A 72 2.80 -11.44 -8.79
CA PRO A 72 3.35 -11.93 -10.06
C PRO A 72 3.11 -10.94 -11.22
N GLN A 73 4.17 -10.48 -11.87
CA GLN A 73 4.09 -9.33 -12.80
C GLN A 73 3.22 -9.60 -14.03
N ARG A 74 3.18 -10.84 -14.53
CA ARG A 74 2.36 -11.21 -15.68
C ARG A 74 0.88 -10.94 -15.44
N ASP A 75 0.41 -11.25 -14.24
CA ASP A 75 -1.00 -11.08 -13.88
C ASP A 75 -1.37 -9.61 -13.77
N TYR A 76 -0.49 -8.79 -13.20
CA TYR A 76 -0.68 -7.34 -13.12
C TYR A 76 -0.71 -6.70 -14.51
N VAL A 77 0.22 -7.06 -15.40
CA VAL A 77 0.21 -6.57 -16.78
C VAL A 77 -1.09 -6.97 -17.48
N ALA A 78 -1.50 -8.23 -17.39
CA ALA A 78 -2.76 -8.70 -17.99
C ALA A 78 -3.98 -7.96 -17.41
N ALA A 79 -4.00 -7.72 -16.10
CA ALA A 79 -5.07 -7.00 -15.43
C ALA A 79 -5.15 -5.53 -15.85
N TYR A 80 -4.01 -4.84 -15.95
CA TYR A 80 -3.96 -3.47 -16.47
C TYR A 80 -4.43 -3.39 -17.93
N THR A 81 -4.09 -4.36 -18.78
CA THR A 81 -4.60 -4.44 -20.16
C THR A 81 -6.13 -4.54 -20.18
N ARG A 82 -6.73 -5.35 -19.29
CA ARG A 82 -8.20 -5.45 -19.18
C ARG A 82 -8.83 -4.16 -18.64
N PHE A 83 -8.19 -3.54 -17.64
CA PHE A 83 -8.64 -2.29 -17.04
C PHE A 83 -8.70 -1.14 -18.07
N LEU A 84 -7.65 -0.96 -18.88
CA LEU A 84 -7.56 0.10 -19.89
C LEU A 84 -8.48 -0.11 -21.11
N GLY A 85 -9.03 -1.31 -21.26
CA GLY A 85 -9.85 -1.70 -22.41
C GLY A 85 -9.01 -2.22 -23.57
N ALA A 86 -9.34 -3.40 -24.06
CA ALA A 86 -8.74 -3.96 -25.27
C ALA A 86 -9.38 -3.30 -26.51
N GLY A 87 -8.86 -2.13 -26.90
CA GLY A 87 -9.13 -1.49 -28.19
C GLY A 87 -7.87 -1.47 -29.07
N ASN A 88 -8.02 -1.71 -30.37
CA ASN A 88 -7.00 -2.07 -31.38
C ASN A 88 -5.68 -1.27 -31.42
N MET A 89 -5.52 -0.13 -30.73
CA MET A 89 -4.21 0.55 -30.59
C MET A 89 -3.25 -0.13 -29.61
N LEU A 90 -3.75 -0.92 -28.65
CA LEU A 90 -2.88 -1.58 -27.68
C LEU A 90 -2.11 -2.78 -28.28
N ALA A 91 -2.64 -3.44 -29.31
CA ALA A 91 -2.03 -4.66 -29.86
C ALA A 91 -0.61 -4.43 -30.45
N GLU A 92 -0.37 -3.27 -31.09
CA GLU A 92 0.95 -2.94 -31.65
C GLU A 92 1.93 -2.41 -30.59
N ALA A 93 1.47 -1.60 -29.63
CA ALA A 93 2.32 -1.10 -28.54
C ALA A 93 2.75 -2.22 -27.55
N ILE A 94 1.91 -3.25 -27.38
CA ILE A 94 2.16 -4.41 -26.50
C ILE A 94 3.27 -5.34 -27.03
N SER A 95 3.72 -5.26 -28.28
CA SER A 95 4.80 -6.16 -28.75
C SER A 95 6.17 -5.85 -28.12
N PHE A 96 6.46 -4.56 -27.85
CA PHE A 96 7.77 -4.10 -27.33
C PHE A 96 7.73 -3.58 -25.88
N PHE A 97 6.64 -2.92 -25.45
CA PHE A 97 6.59 -2.25 -24.14
C PHE A 97 6.49 -3.17 -22.91
N PRO A 98 5.77 -4.31 -22.91
CA PRO A 98 5.55 -5.08 -21.68
C PRO A 98 6.85 -5.52 -21.04
N ARG A 99 7.82 -6.00 -21.84
CA ARG A 99 9.12 -6.47 -21.33
C ARG A 99 9.86 -5.37 -20.57
N LEU A 100 9.85 -4.13 -21.07
CA LEU A 100 10.54 -3.03 -20.40
C LEU A 100 9.86 -2.65 -19.08
N LEU A 101 8.52 -2.70 -19.00
CA LEU A 101 7.77 -2.42 -17.76
C LEU A 101 8.15 -3.37 -16.62
N HIS A 102 8.48 -4.63 -16.93
CA HIS A 102 8.94 -5.61 -15.93
C HIS A 102 10.23 -5.18 -15.22
N TYR A 103 11.08 -4.42 -15.89
CA TYR A 103 12.39 -4.00 -15.39
C TYR A 103 12.36 -2.64 -14.69
N ILE A 104 11.28 -1.85 -14.81
CA ILE A 104 11.17 -0.56 -14.13
C ILE A 104 11.22 -0.80 -12.61
N GLN A 105 12.14 -0.09 -11.95
CA GLN A 105 12.36 -0.18 -10.51
C GLN A 105 11.93 1.11 -9.82
N ILE A 106 11.23 0.97 -8.69
CA ILE A 106 10.97 2.06 -7.75
C ILE A 106 12.29 2.34 -7.00
N PRO A 107 12.71 3.61 -6.82
CA PRO A 107 13.98 3.96 -6.18
C PRO A 107 13.91 3.84 -4.65
N ALA A 108 13.42 2.70 -4.15
CA ALA A 108 13.29 2.37 -2.74
C ALA A 108 13.87 0.97 -2.45
N LEU A 109 14.70 0.89 -1.41
CA LEU A 109 15.47 -0.30 -1.06
C LEU A 109 14.61 -1.32 -0.30
N LYS A 110 14.49 -2.53 -0.86
CA LYS A 110 13.70 -3.60 -0.25
C LYS A 110 14.29 -4.02 1.10
N ASN A 111 13.45 -4.07 2.14
CA ASN A 111 13.79 -4.56 3.48
C ASN A 111 14.96 -3.84 4.14
N ALA A 112 15.22 -2.58 3.77
CA ALA A 112 16.28 -1.80 4.41
C ALA A 112 15.94 -1.52 5.88
N PRO A 113 16.93 -1.50 6.79
CA PRO A 113 16.70 -1.09 8.19
C PRO A 113 16.13 0.33 8.27
N LEU A 114 15.18 0.55 9.18
CA LEU A 114 14.63 1.89 9.45
C LEU A 114 15.73 2.79 10.00
N LEU A 115 15.80 4.04 9.53
CA LEU A 115 16.70 5.04 10.10
C LEU A 115 16.17 5.51 11.45
N GLU A 116 17.07 5.72 12.40
CA GLU A 116 16.70 6.33 13.68
C GLU A 116 16.16 7.76 13.48
N PRO A 117 14.96 8.07 13.99
CA PRO A 117 14.35 9.39 13.82
C PRO A 117 15.16 10.50 14.53
N PRO A 118 15.53 11.58 13.81
CA PRO A 118 16.29 12.69 14.38
C PRO A 118 15.43 13.65 15.21
N THR A 119 14.13 13.38 15.38
CA THR A 119 13.19 14.20 16.17
C THR A 119 13.48 14.13 17.68
N SER A 120 13.01 15.12 18.45
CA SER A 120 13.08 15.10 19.93
C SER A 120 12.44 13.83 20.52
N GLU A 121 11.29 13.44 19.98
CA GLU A 121 10.49 12.30 20.44
C GLU A 121 11.00 10.95 19.98
N LYS A 122 12.09 10.93 19.20
CA LYS A 122 12.63 9.72 18.56
C LYS A 122 11.55 8.91 17.83
N ARG A 123 10.67 9.59 17.10
CA ARG A 123 9.58 8.99 16.31
C ARG A 123 9.41 9.70 14.96
N TRP A 124 9.07 8.94 13.93
CA TRP A 124 8.71 9.47 12.61
C TRP A 124 7.21 9.78 12.54
N PRO A 125 6.79 10.94 11.98
CA PRO A 125 5.40 11.13 11.63
C PRO A 125 4.96 10.14 10.55
N VAL A 126 3.68 9.78 10.55
CA VAL A 126 3.14 8.73 9.67
C VAL A 126 2.12 9.33 8.71
N MET A 127 2.15 8.89 7.45
CA MET A 127 1.12 9.17 6.46
C MET A 127 0.47 7.88 5.99
N LEU A 128 -0.84 7.90 5.82
CA LEU A 128 -1.61 6.82 5.24
C LEU A 128 -2.22 7.31 3.92
N PHE A 129 -1.74 6.74 2.81
CA PHE A 129 -2.01 7.20 1.45
C PHE A 129 -2.89 6.20 0.67
N SER A 130 -4.14 6.55 0.37
CA SER A 130 -5.07 5.70 -0.40
C SER A 130 -4.99 5.95 -1.91
N HIS A 131 -4.90 4.89 -2.71
CA HIS A 131 -4.82 4.95 -4.17
C HIS A 131 -6.18 5.20 -4.84
N GLY A 132 -6.18 5.73 -6.06
CA GLY A 132 -7.40 5.87 -6.88
C GLY A 132 -7.89 4.56 -7.52
N LEU A 133 -8.98 4.65 -8.29
CA LEU A 133 -9.46 3.55 -9.14
C LEU A 133 -8.37 3.12 -10.14
N GLY A 134 -8.19 1.81 -10.32
CA GLY A 134 -7.13 1.26 -11.17
C GLY A 134 -5.72 1.42 -10.58
N GLY A 135 -5.58 2.02 -9.39
CA GLY A 135 -4.32 2.13 -8.67
C GLY A 135 -3.95 0.85 -7.92
N SER A 136 -2.79 0.87 -7.27
CA SER A 136 -2.32 -0.17 -6.35
C SER A 136 -1.35 0.44 -5.34
N ARG A 137 -0.82 -0.37 -4.41
CA ARG A 137 0.22 0.06 -3.46
C ARG A 137 1.51 0.57 -4.12
N ASN A 138 1.72 0.30 -5.41
CA ASN A 138 2.88 0.78 -6.18
C ASN A 138 2.59 1.99 -7.07
N ALA A 139 1.32 2.25 -7.41
CA ALA A 139 0.95 3.23 -8.43
C ALA A 139 1.44 4.65 -8.11
N TYR A 140 1.47 5.01 -6.82
CA TYR A 140 1.90 6.32 -6.33
C TYR A 140 3.29 6.30 -5.68
N SER A 141 4.07 5.24 -5.92
CA SER A 141 5.39 5.01 -5.30
C SER A 141 6.33 6.21 -5.39
N HIS A 142 6.27 6.98 -6.49
CA HIS A 142 7.10 8.17 -6.61
C HIS A 142 6.70 9.29 -5.62
N ILE A 143 5.40 9.52 -5.44
CA ILE A 143 4.88 10.52 -4.50
C ILE A 143 5.15 10.07 -3.06
N VAL A 144 4.73 8.85 -2.70
CA VAL A 144 4.87 8.37 -1.32
C VAL A 144 6.34 8.14 -0.94
N GLY A 145 7.17 7.72 -1.88
CA GLY A 145 8.62 7.63 -1.69
C GLY A 145 9.28 9.00 -1.56
N SER A 146 8.85 9.99 -2.34
CA SER A 146 9.33 11.37 -2.18
C SER A 146 8.98 11.92 -0.80
N ILE A 147 7.75 11.72 -0.32
CA ILE A 147 7.35 12.12 1.04
C ILE A 147 8.21 11.39 2.09
N ALA A 148 8.42 10.09 1.92
CA ALA A 148 9.28 9.33 2.83
C ALA A 148 10.72 9.86 2.87
N SER A 149 11.27 10.26 1.71
CA SER A 149 12.61 10.86 1.64
C SER A 149 12.74 12.20 2.39
N HIS A 150 11.62 12.84 2.73
CA HIS A 150 11.58 14.06 3.54
C HIS A 150 11.34 13.81 5.03
N GLY A 151 11.32 12.55 5.46
CA GLY A 151 11.27 12.19 6.89
C GLY A 151 9.89 11.83 7.40
N MET A 152 9.14 11.01 6.66
CA MET A 152 7.89 10.42 7.12
C MET A 152 7.85 8.92 6.82
N ILE A 153 7.16 8.14 7.66
CA ILE A 153 6.77 6.77 7.29
C ILE A 153 5.46 6.87 6.51
N VAL A 154 5.41 6.35 5.28
CA VAL A 154 4.23 6.41 4.41
C VAL A 154 3.70 5.01 4.14
N ILE A 155 2.43 4.80 4.45
CA ILE A 155 1.70 3.56 4.31
C ILE A 155 0.84 3.65 3.04
N ALA A 156 1.03 2.73 2.11
CA ALA A 156 0.29 2.65 0.85
C ALA A 156 -0.50 1.34 0.81
N PRO A 157 -1.80 1.35 1.17
CA PRO A 157 -2.66 0.17 1.09
C PRO A 157 -2.82 -0.35 -0.34
N GLU A 158 -3.12 -1.63 -0.45
CA GLU A 158 -3.71 -2.24 -1.64
C GLU A 158 -5.13 -2.65 -1.29
N HIS A 159 -6.12 -1.92 -1.80
CA HIS A 159 -7.52 -2.14 -1.45
C HIS A 159 -8.12 -3.37 -2.14
N ARG A 160 -8.95 -4.13 -1.41
CA ARG A 160 -9.58 -5.40 -1.84
C ARG A 160 -11.05 -5.22 -2.25
N ASP A 161 -11.44 -3.98 -2.48
CA ASP A 161 -12.75 -3.53 -2.94
C ASP A 161 -13.00 -3.75 -4.46
N GLY A 162 -12.11 -4.48 -5.15
CA GLY A 162 -12.17 -4.63 -6.60
C GLY A 162 -11.85 -3.35 -7.37
N SER A 163 -11.29 -2.30 -6.74
CA SER A 163 -10.85 -1.09 -7.45
C SER A 163 -9.44 -1.20 -8.02
N THR A 164 -8.62 -2.08 -7.46
CA THR A 164 -7.28 -2.43 -7.94
C THR A 164 -7.40 -3.32 -9.19
N PRO A 165 -6.54 -3.19 -10.23
CA PRO A 165 -6.58 -4.06 -11.41
C PRO A 165 -6.58 -5.55 -11.06
N VAL A 166 -5.73 -5.93 -10.10
CA VAL A 166 -5.71 -7.25 -9.46
C VAL A 166 -5.07 -7.13 -8.08
N SER A 167 -5.61 -7.85 -7.10
CA SER A 167 -5.02 -8.03 -5.77
C SER A 167 -5.10 -9.51 -5.36
N TYR A 168 -4.39 -9.86 -4.29
CA TYR A 168 -4.33 -11.22 -3.77
C TYR A 168 -4.48 -11.20 -2.26
N ILE A 169 -5.23 -12.17 -1.75
CA ILE A 169 -5.40 -12.44 -0.31
C ILE A 169 -4.70 -13.76 -0.02
N ARG A 170 -3.68 -13.74 0.83
CA ARG A 170 -3.02 -14.96 1.31
C ARG A 170 -3.90 -15.66 2.34
N ALA A 171 -4.01 -16.96 2.21
CA ALA A 171 -4.59 -17.77 3.27
C ALA A 171 -3.71 -17.68 4.54
N PRO A 172 -4.29 -17.49 5.73
CA PRO A 172 -3.56 -17.61 6.98
C PRO A 172 -2.99 -19.04 7.12
N PRO A 173 -1.94 -19.25 7.93
CA PRO A 173 -1.42 -20.58 8.16
C PRO A 173 -2.50 -21.46 8.80
N SER A 174 -2.92 -22.51 8.11
CA SER A 174 -3.71 -23.60 8.69
C SER A 174 -2.99 -24.20 9.90
N VAL A 175 -3.71 -24.36 11.02
CA VAL A 175 -3.23 -24.93 12.30
C VAL A 175 -3.06 -26.46 12.22
N THR A 176 -3.61 -27.10 11.17
CA THR A 176 -3.47 -28.54 10.94
C THR A 176 -2.15 -28.86 10.25
N GLY A 177 -1.31 -29.62 10.94
CA GLY A 177 0.08 -29.91 10.60
C GLY A 177 0.28 -30.85 9.42
N ASP A 178 -0.11 -30.43 8.22
CA ASP A 178 0.25 -31.14 7.00
C ASP A 178 1.51 -30.53 6.37
N ASN A 179 2.57 -31.33 6.40
CA ASN A 179 3.87 -31.14 5.74
C ASN A 179 3.75 -31.26 4.22
N GLU A 180 2.84 -30.52 3.59
CA GLU A 180 2.82 -30.36 2.15
C GLU A 180 3.60 -29.10 1.73
N LYS A 181 4.44 -29.30 0.71
CA LYS A 181 5.45 -28.40 0.17
C LYS A 181 5.04 -26.91 0.26
N ARG A 182 5.85 -26.14 0.99
CA ARG A 182 5.74 -24.68 1.29
C ARG A 182 5.66 -23.72 0.08
N SER A 183 5.49 -24.21 -1.15
CA SER A 183 5.32 -23.39 -2.35
C SER A 183 3.83 -23.21 -2.65
N ASP A 184 3.33 -21.98 -2.51
CA ASP A 184 2.01 -21.53 -2.96
C ASP A 184 0.77 -22.04 -2.18
N LYS A 185 0.68 -21.70 -0.88
CA LYS A 185 -0.63 -21.64 -0.20
C LYS A 185 -1.57 -20.74 -1.02
N VAL A 186 -2.75 -21.27 -1.35
CA VAL A 186 -3.77 -20.69 -2.23
C VAL A 186 -3.96 -19.20 -1.96
N LYS A 187 -3.54 -18.36 -2.92
CA LYS A 187 -3.85 -16.93 -2.91
C LYS A 187 -5.21 -16.76 -3.56
N LYS A 188 -6.18 -16.22 -2.83
CA LYS A 188 -7.45 -15.82 -3.44
C LYS A 188 -7.19 -14.55 -4.25
N ARG A 189 -7.50 -14.62 -5.54
CA ARG A 189 -7.39 -13.50 -6.48
C ARG A 189 -8.63 -12.60 -6.33
N VAL A 190 -8.40 -11.29 -6.28
CA VAL A 190 -9.44 -10.26 -6.31
C VAL A 190 -9.25 -9.48 -7.61
N ASP A 191 -10.17 -9.65 -8.55
CA ASP A 191 -10.12 -8.97 -9.85
C ASP A 191 -10.77 -7.59 -9.80
N TYR A 192 -10.41 -6.75 -10.77
CA TYR A 192 -11.05 -5.46 -10.98
C TYR A 192 -12.54 -5.60 -11.26
N HIS A 193 -13.36 -4.96 -10.43
CA HIS A 193 -14.79 -4.84 -10.63
C HIS A 193 -15.10 -3.56 -11.41
N ARG A 194 -15.40 -3.73 -12.70
CA ARG A 194 -15.72 -2.61 -13.60
C ARG A 194 -17.11 -2.08 -13.31
N ILE A 195 -17.17 -0.88 -12.74
CA ILE A 195 -18.38 -0.09 -12.57
C ILE A 195 -18.36 1.04 -13.60
N SER A 196 -19.53 1.32 -14.21
CA SER A 196 -19.69 2.39 -15.20
C SER A 196 -19.24 3.76 -14.67
N HIS A 197 -18.77 4.62 -15.58
CA HIS A 197 -18.47 6.03 -15.28
C HIS A 197 -19.70 6.93 -15.41
N THR A 198 -20.78 6.44 -16.02
CA THR A 198 -22.03 7.18 -16.15
C THR A 198 -22.78 7.12 -14.82
N PRO A 199 -23.05 8.27 -14.17
CA PRO A 199 -23.79 8.30 -12.90
C PRO A 199 -25.15 7.63 -13.02
N SER A 200 -25.47 6.78 -12.05
CA SER A 200 -26.75 6.08 -11.88
C SER A 200 -26.84 5.58 -10.43
N PRO A 201 -28.04 5.26 -9.93
CA PRO A 201 -28.21 4.68 -8.60
C PRO A 201 -27.35 3.42 -8.38
N GLU A 202 -27.23 2.56 -9.40
CA GLU A 202 -26.44 1.34 -9.36
C GLU A 202 -24.93 1.64 -9.26
N VAL A 203 -24.46 2.67 -9.98
CA VAL A 203 -23.07 3.12 -9.89
C VAL A 203 -22.78 3.72 -8.51
N GLU A 204 -23.70 4.51 -7.96
CA GLU A 204 -23.57 5.06 -6.62
C GLU A 204 -23.53 3.96 -5.56
N GLU A 205 -24.44 3.00 -5.61
CA GLU A 205 -24.48 1.85 -4.70
C GLU A 205 -23.18 1.04 -4.77
N GLY A 206 -22.72 0.73 -5.98
CA GLY A 206 -21.47 0.00 -6.19
C GLY A 206 -20.24 0.76 -5.66
N ARG A 207 -20.15 2.08 -5.89
CA ARG A 207 -19.05 2.90 -5.35
C ARG A 207 -19.13 3.04 -3.82
N ASN A 208 -20.34 3.12 -3.26
CA ASN A 208 -20.53 3.13 -1.82
C ASN A 208 -20.13 1.79 -1.18
N ALA A 209 -20.42 0.66 -1.83
CA ALA A 209 -19.95 -0.65 -1.38
C ALA A 209 -18.41 -0.72 -1.37
N GLN A 210 -17.75 -0.24 -2.43
CA GLN A 210 -16.29 -0.14 -2.45
C GLN A 210 -15.74 0.75 -1.34
N LEU A 211 -16.36 1.91 -1.12
CA LEU A 211 -15.96 2.86 -0.10
C LEU A 211 -16.08 2.25 1.31
N ARG A 212 -17.14 1.47 1.60
CA ARG A 212 -17.28 0.76 2.89
C ARG A 212 -16.12 -0.19 3.15
N ILE A 213 -15.73 -0.99 2.14
CA ILE A 213 -14.56 -1.88 2.23
C ILE A 213 -13.31 -1.07 2.51
N ARG A 214 -13.07 0.01 1.76
CA ARG A 214 -11.88 0.85 1.94
C ARG A 214 -11.81 1.43 3.35
N LEU A 215 -12.89 2.01 3.87
CA LEU A 215 -12.92 2.58 5.22
C LEU A 215 -12.66 1.54 6.30
N TRP A 216 -13.21 0.34 6.13
CA TRP A 216 -12.94 -0.78 7.03
C TRP A 216 -11.47 -1.22 7.00
N GLU A 217 -10.89 -1.38 5.80
CA GLU A 217 -9.46 -1.63 5.63
C GLU A 217 -8.59 -0.51 6.21
N MET A 218 -8.99 0.76 6.04
CA MET A 218 -8.28 1.91 6.60
C MET A 218 -8.20 1.82 8.13
N GLY A 219 -9.30 1.47 8.80
CA GLY A 219 -9.33 1.33 10.26
C GLY A 219 -8.53 0.13 10.75
N LEU A 220 -8.59 -1.01 10.06
CA LEU A 220 -7.74 -2.17 10.35
C LEU A 220 -6.25 -1.86 10.18
N ILE A 221 -5.89 -1.13 9.11
CA ILE A 221 -4.50 -0.70 8.89
C ILE A 221 -4.08 0.26 10.01
N HIS A 222 -4.94 1.20 10.41
CA HIS A 222 -4.67 2.07 11.55
C HIS A 222 -4.40 1.28 12.84
N ASP A 223 -5.25 0.30 13.19
CA ASP A 223 -5.00 -0.60 14.34
C ASP A 223 -3.66 -1.33 14.22
N SER A 224 -3.34 -1.82 13.03
CA SER A 224 -2.04 -2.47 12.80
C SER A 224 -0.85 -1.55 13.06
N LEU A 225 -0.96 -0.25 12.74
CA LEU A 225 0.12 0.71 13.00
C LEU A 225 0.29 0.97 14.50
N LEU A 226 -0.81 1.04 15.26
CA LEU A 226 -0.76 1.15 16.73
C LEU A 226 -0.07 -0.08 17.34
N LYS A 227 -0.43 -1.29 16.87
CA LYS A 227 0.18 -2.55 17.33
C LYS A 227 1.64 -2.68 16.93
N LEU A 228 2.01 -2.28 15.71
CA LEU A 228 3.40 -2.27 15.24
C LEU A 228 4.28 -1.33 16.04
N ASP A 229 3.75 -0.20 16.50
CA ASP A 229 4.51 0.73 17.34
C ASP A 229 4.70 0.19 18.77
N ILE A 230 3.67 -0.41 19.37
CA ILE A 230 3.72 -0.91 20.76
C ILE A 230 4.43 -2.26 20.88
N ASN A 231 4.01 -3.24 20.09
CA ASN A 231 4.52 -4.62 20.13
C ASN A 231 4.47 -5.25 18.74
N PRO A 232 5.44 -4.94 17.87
CA PRO A 232 5.47 -5.44 16.49
C PRO A 232 5.55 -6.98 16.40
N SER A 233 6.04 -7.64 17.44
CA SER A 233 6.13 -9.11 17.50
C SER A 233 4.78 -9.80 17.72
N SER A 234 3.73 -9.03 18.04
CA SER A 234 2.36 -9.56 18.18
C SER A 234 1.67 -9.83 16.83
N LEU A 235 2.23 -9.34 15.73
CA LEU A 235 1.64 -9.41 14.40
C LEU A 235 2.39 -10.39 13.50
N THR A 236 1.65 -11.27 12.82
CA THR A 236 2.19 -12.26 11.90
C THR A 236 2.11 -11.73 10.46
N ASN A 237 3.24 -11.24 9.94
CA ASN A 237 3.31 -10.89 8.52
C ASN A 237 3.27 -12.13 7.62
N LEU A 238 2.17 -12.31 6.88
CA LEU A 238 2.00 -13.39 5.91
C LEU A 238 2.94 -13.27 4.71
N ASN A 239 3.55 -12.10 4.50
CA ASN A 239 4.63 -11.94 3.55
C ASN A 239 5.98 -12.34 4.16
N THR A 240 6.30 -13.64 4.06
CA THR A 240 7.54 -14.23 4.59
C THR A 240 8.83 -13.74 3.93
N SER A 241 8.74 -12.95 2.85
CA SER A 241 9.92 -12.33 2.21
C SER A 241 10.32 -11.00 2.83
N THR A 242 9.54 -10.52 3.80
CA THR A 242 9.76 -9.27 4.53
C THR A 242 10.63 -9.52 5.77
N THR A 243 11.53 -8.60 6.07
CA THR A 243 12.34 -8.63 7.31
C THR A 243 11.44 -8.53 8.55
N PRO A 244 11.87 -8.96 9.76
CA PRO A 244 11.07 -8.79 10.96
C PRO A 244 10.59 -7.35 11.16
N LEU A 245 9.32 -7.19 11.55
CA LEU A 245 8.69 -5.88 11.71
C LEU A 245 9.13 -5.13 12.99
N THR A 246 10.01 -5.73 13.79
CA THR A 246 10.51 -5.19 15.06
C THR A 246 11.17 -3.82 14.92
N MET A 247 11.68 -3.48 13.72
CA MET A 247 12.23 -2.16 13.41
C MET A 247 11.25 -1.00 13.58
N PHE A 248 9.93 -1.24 13.59
CA PHE A 248 8.93 -0.19 13.77
C PHE A 248 8.58 0.09 15.24
N GLY A 249 9.01 -0.76 16.17
CA GLY A 249 8.67 -0.64 17.59
C GLY A 249 9.17 0.68 18.20
N GLY A 250 8.24 1.50 18.69
CA GLY A 250 8.50 2.82 19.27
C GLY A 250 9.00 3.86 18.28
N LYS A 251 8.86 3.64 16.96
CA LYS A 251 9.39 4.54 15.92
C LYS A 251 8.32 5.32 15.17
N MET A 252 7.04 5.04 15.39
CA MET A 252 5.93 5.67 14.69
C MET A 252 5.19 6.64 15.62
N ASP A 253 4.99 7.87 15.18
CA ASP A 253 4.24 8.88 15.94
C ASP A 253 2.74 8.78 15.66
N VAL A 254 2.14 7.65 16.06
CA VAL A 254 0.74 7.29 15.75
C VAL A 254 -0.22 7.47 16.93
N HIS A 255 0.32 7.64 18.14
CA HIS A 255 -0.48 7.79 19.36
C HIS A 255 -0.83 9.24 19.70
N ARG A 256 -0.21 10.22 19.02
CA ARG A 256 -0.43 11.65 19.29
C ARG A 256 -1.33 12.28 18.22
N PRO A 257 -2.40 12.99 18.62
CA PRO A 257 -3.25 13.73 17.68
C PRO A 257 -2.43 14.68 16.79
N GLY A 258 -2.76 14.72 15.50
CA GLY A 258 -2.10 15.58 14.51
C GLY A 258 -0.75 15.06 13.98
N LYS A 259 -0.29 13.87 14.39
CA LYS A 259 0.96 13.26 13.90
C LYS A 259 0.77 12.18 12.83
N MET A 260 -0.48 11.83 12.57
CA MET A 260 -0.89 11.06 11.41
C MET A 260 -1.51 11.96 10.34
N VAL A 261 -1.06 11.81 9.10
CA VAL A 261 -1.62 12.47 7.93
C VAL A 261 -2.39 11.44 7.11
N PHE A 262 -3.62 11.76 6.73
CA PHE A 262 -4.39 10.96 5.78
C PHE A 262 -4.40 11.66 4.43
N ALA A 263 -4.06 10.93 3.38
CA ALA A 263 -4.00 11.45 2.03
C ALA A 263 -4.50 10.41 1.03
N GLY A 264 -4.85 10.85 -0.16
CA GLY A 264 -5.18 9.94 -1.24
C GLY A 264 -5.37 10.68 -2.56
N HIS A 265 -5.45 9.91 -3.64
CA HIS A 265 -5.67 10.45 -4.98
C HIS A 265 -7.00 9.94 -5.57
N SER A 266 -7.76 10.81 -6.24
CA SER A 266 -9.03 10.47 -6.89
C SER A 266 -9.97 9.74 -5.93
N PHE A 267 -10.36 8.50 -6.19
CA PHE A 267 -11.21 7.73 -5.26
C PHE A 267 -10.56 7.49 -3.88
N GLY A 268 -9.22 7.47 -3.81
CA GLY A 268 -8.48 7.49 -2.56
C GLY A 268 -8.62 8.82 -1.80
N ALA A 269 -8.78 9.95 -2.48
CA ALA A 269 -9.09 11.23 -1.83
C ALA A 269 -10.52 11.20 -1.25
N SER A 270 -11.49 10.65 -1.98
CA SER A 270 -12.84 10.40 -1.45
C SER A 270 -12.82 9.48 -0.23
N THR A 271 -11.97 8.44 -0.26
CA THR A 271 -11.74 7.53 0.87
C THR A 271 -11.26 8.29 2.10
N THR A 272 -10.21 9.11 1.95
CA THR A 272 -9.66 9.93 3.04
C THR A 272 -10.69 10.92 3.58
N ALA A 273 -11.39 11.65 2.69
CA ALA A 273 -12.39 12.63 3.09
C ALA A 273 -13.52 11.97 3.90
N GLN A 274 -14.00 10.82 3.44
CA GLN A 274 -15.04 10.07 4.15
C GLN A 274 -14.52 9.47 5.46
N LEU A 275 -13.28 8.98 5.51
CA LEU A 275 -12.67 8.44 6.75
C LEU A 275 -12.64 9.51 7.83
N VAL A 276 -12.11 10.71 7.51
CA VAL A 276 -12.02 11.82 8.46
C VAL A 276 -13.40 12.28 8.91
N LYS A 277 -14.38 12.33 7.99
CA LYS A 277 -15.77 12.67 8.32
C LYS A 277 -16.41 11.65 9.26
N SER A 278 -16.07 10.37 9.13
CA SER A 278 -16.63 9.29 9.97
C SER A 278 -15.97 9.19 11.35
N THR A 279 -14.75 9.68 11.53
CA THR A 279 -14.03 9.67 12.82
C THR A 279 -14.21 10.96 13.61
N PHE A 280 -14.39 12.09 12.93
CA PHE A 280 -14.60 13.39 13.58
C PHE A 280 -16.09 13.70 13.67
N TYR A 281 -16.71 13.37 14.80
CA TYR A 281 -17.97 13.99 15.19
C TYR A 281 -17.64 15.32 15.88
N ALA A 282 -17.78 16.44 15.17
CA ALA A 282 -17.85 17.72 15.86
C ALA A 282 -19.02 17.64 16.87
N PRO A 283 -18.82 17.97 18.16
CA PRO A 283 -19.95 18.16 19.06
C PRO A 283 -20.88 19.16 18.37
N ARG A 284 -22.19 18.87 18.31
CA ARG A 284 -23.18 19.79 17.72
C ARG A 284 -23.16 21.20 18.36
N ASN A 285 -22.50 21.33 19.51
CA ASN A 285 -22.29 22.58 20.23
C ASN A 285 -20.78 22.83 20.38
N SER A 286 -20.16 23.47 19.40
CA SER A 286 -18.93 24.22 19.67
C SER A 286 -19.33 25.62 20.10
N GLU A 287 -19.32 25.89 21.41
CA GLU A 287 -19.16 27.28 21.85
C GLU A 287 -17.72 27.68 21.49
N ALA A 288 -17.59 28.72 20.67
CA ALA A 288 -16.30 29.31 20.35
C ALA A 288 -15.70 29.95 21.62
N PRO A 289 -14.37 29.90 21.81
CA PRO A 289 -13.72 30.71 22.84
C PRO A 289 -13.88 32.21 22.59
#